data_AF-A0A512HJD8-F1
#
_entry.id   AF-A0A512HJD8-F1
#
_cell.length_a   1.000
_cell.length_b   1.000
_cell.length_c   1.000
_cell.angle_alpha   90.00
_cell.angle_beta   90.00
_cell.angle_gamma   90.00
#
_symmetry.space_group_name_H-M   'P 1'
#
loop_
_entity.id
_entity.type
_entity.pdbx_description
1 polymer ?
#
loop_
_entity_poly.entity_id
_entity_poly.type
_entity_poly.pdbx_seq_one_letter_code
_entity_poly.pdbx_strand_id
1 'polypeptide(L)'
;MSRDFDGEFATVNLILESECQTRAVDGFCLAWIKLERQLRKLTAYLLYQASEITVRDAGKLREAFYGHGSLDYTSFIGAIHHLSGVSVGNMIGERYRPLRKEIQGCYRIRQKIFHGQQTGQSLDREALLTRIAAIREWCRLLSSGAADHLGYDGFSGNTSLFKIDRPDIVTAVDKALLRRGWLEYAKTFQR
;
A
#
# COMPACT_ATOMS: atom_id res chain seq x y z
N MET A 1 9.49 11.55 -15.42
CA MET A 1 9.33 10.08 -15.47
C MET A 1 8.19 9.70 -14.55
N SER A 2 7.08 9.15 -15.06
CA SER A 2 6.12 8.48 -14.19
C SER A 2 6.80 7.22 -13.62
N ARG A 3 6.83 7.08 -12.29
CA ARG A 3 7.31 5.85 -11.66
C ARG A 3 6.16 4.86 -11.65
N ASP A 4 6.18 3.93 -12.58
CA ASP A 4 5.36 2.72 -12.51
C ASP A 4 5.97 1.75 -11.48
N PHE A 5 5.42 0.54 -11.38
CA PHE A 5 5.93 -0.51 -10.49
C PHE A 5 7.44 -0.76 -10.68
N ASP A 6 7.91 -0.87 -11.92
CA ASP A 6 9.32 -1.18 -12.20
C ASP A 6 10.23 -0.02 -11.81
N GLY A 7 9.83 1.22 -12.13
CA GLY A 7 10.52 2.43 -11.68
C GLY A 7 10.59 2.56 -10.16
N GLU A 8 9.53 2.15 -9.44
CA GLU A 8 9.51 2.20 -7.97
C GLU A 8 10.45 1.15 -7.35
N PHE A 9 10.50 -0.07 -7.90
CA PHE A 9 11.35 -1.15 -7.40
C PHE A 9 12.78 -1.15 -7.94
N ALA A 10 13.12 -0.35 -8.95
CA ALA A 10 14.50 -0.20 -9.43
C ALA A 10 15.48 0.16 -8.31
N THR A 11 15.05 1.00 -7.36
CA THR A 11 15.87 1.34 -6.17
C THR A 11 16.13 0.16 -5.24
N VAL A 12 15.21 -0.79 -5.12
CA VAL A 12 15.42 -2.02 -4.35
C VAL A 12 16.44 -2.89 -5.06
N ASN A 13 16.34 -3.03 -6.39
CA ASN A 13 17.28 -3.79 -7.19
C ASN A 13 18.71 -3.25 -7.06
N LEU A 14 18.90 -1.93 -7.15
CA LEU A 14 20.21 -1.28 -6.96
C LEU A 14 20.83 -1.60 -5.59
N ILE A 15 20.05 -1.64 -4.52
CA ILE A 15 20.54 -2.02 -3.20
C ILE A 15 20.97 -3.48 -3.20
N LEU A 16 20.15 -4.38 -3.76
CA LEU A 16 20.44 -5.81 -3.79
C LEU A 16 21.66 -6.17 -4.64
N GLU A 17 21.93 -5.39 -5.68
CA GLU A 17 23.10 -5.52 -6.56
C GLU A 17 24.38 -4.94 -5.93
N SER A 18 24.28 -4.12 -4.87
CA SER A 18 25.44 -3.56 -4.18
C SER A 18 26.27 -4.62 -3.45
N GLU A 19 27.54 -4.28 -3.14
CA GLU A 19 28.44 -5.13 -2.36
C GLU A 19 28.25 -5.00 -0.83
N CYS A 20 27.29 -4.17 -0.39
CA CYS A 20 27.05 -3.93 1.03
C CYS A 20 26.63 -5.21 1.76
N GLN A 21 27.22 -5.47 2.92
CA GLN A 21 26.88 -6.66 3.74
C GLN A 21 25.40 -6.65 4.17
N THR A 22 24.84 -5.46 4.41
CA THR A 22 23.48 -5.20 4.87
C THR A 22 22.43 -5.16 3.76
N ARG A 23 22.83 -5.31 2.48
CA ARG A 23 21.94 -5.13 1.31
C ARG A 23 20.60 -5.84 1.38
N ALA A 24 20.54 -7.03 1.98
CA ALA A 24 19.28 -7.77 2.11
C ALA A 24 18.36 -7.19 3.19
N VAL A 25 18.93 -6.66 4.29
CA VAL A 25 18.16 -5.94 5.31
C VAL A 25 17.66 -4.62 4.72
N ASP A 26 18.55 -3.87 4.08
CA ASP A 26 18.22 -2.56 3.49
C ASP A 26 17.17 -2.70 2.37
N GLY A 27 17.35 -3.69 1.51
CA GLY A 27 16.41 -4.03 0.46
C GLY A 27 15.05 -4.47 1.00
N PHE A 28 15.03 -5.23 2.10
CA PHE A 28 13.80 -5.63 2.79
C PHE A 28 13.07 -4.43 3.38
N CYS A 29 13.78 -3.55 4.09
CA CYS A 29 13.24 -2.32 4.64
C CYS A 29 12.60 -1.46 3.54
N LEU A 30 13.33 -1.25 2.44
CA LEU A 30 12.84 -0.45 1.34
C LEU A 30 11.64 -1.09 0.63
N ALA A 31 11.67 -2.40 0.36
CA ALA A 31 10.56 -3.12 -0.24
C ALA A 31 9.29 -3.04 0.63
N TRP A 32 9.42 -3.16 1.95
CA TRP A 32 8.31 -3.00 2.88
C TRP A 32 7.72 -1.59 2.82
N ILE A 33 8.58 -0.55 2.80
CA ILE A 33 8.14 0.84 2.63
C ILE A 33 7.38 1.02 1.31
N LYS A 34 7.80 0.36 0.22
CA LYS A 34 7.09 0.41 -1.07
C LYS A 34 5.68 -0.17 -0.97
N LEU A 35 5.52 -1.31 -0.28
CA LEU A 35 4.21 -1.93 -0.04
C LEU A 35 3.28 -1.02 0.76
N GLU A 36 3.76 -0.49 1.90
CA GLU A 36 2.95 0.43 2.72
C GLU A 36 2.56 1.68 1.94
N ARG A 37 3.51 2.23 1.16
CA ARG A 37 3.27 3.38 0.29
C ARG A 37 2.21 3.10 -0.77
N GLN A 38 2.24 1.94 -1.42
CA GLN A 38 1.24 1.56 -2.43
C GLN A 38 -0.16 1.53 -1.80
N LEU A 39 -0.33 0.84 -0.67
CA LEU A 39 -1.61 0.73 0.03
C LEU A 39 -2.13 2.11 0.48
N ARG A 40 -1.25 2.97 0.99
CA ARG A 40 -1.59 4.36 1.37
C ARG A 40 -2.01 5.18 0.15
N LYS A 41 -1.28 5.10 -0.96
CA LYS A 41 -1.62 5.82 -2.20
C LYS A 41 -2.97 5.36 -2.75
N LEU A 42 -3.23 4.05 -2.80
CA LEU A 42 -4.52 3.50 -3.24
C LEU A 42 -5.69 3.99 -2.35
N THR A 43 -5.50 3.96 -1.04
CA THR A 43 -6.53 4.41 -0.09
C THR A 43 -6.79 5.92 -0.21
N ALA A 44 -5.73 6.73 -0.29
CA ALA A 44 -5.84 8.18 -0.47
C ALA A 44 -6.51 8.52 -1.80
N TYR A 45 -6.15 7.80 -2.86
CA TYR A 45 -6.76 7.91 -4.18
C TYR A 45 -8.26 7.62 -4.15
N LEU A 46 -8.67 6.51 -3.52
CA LEU A 46 -10.08 6.14 -3.40
C LEU A 46 -10.87 7.18 -2.60
N LEU A 47 -10.35 7.62 -1.46
CA LEU A 47 -11.00 8.70 -0.68
C LEU A 47 -11.17 9.95 -1.53
N TYR A 48 -10.12 10.32 -2.26
CA TYR A 48 -10.15 11.50 -3.11
C TYR A 48 -11.18 11.40 -4.23
N GLN A 49 -11.75 10.22 -4.54
CA GLN A 49 -12.85 10.11 -5.49
C GLN A 49 -14.19 10.58 -4.94
N ALA A 50 -14.37 10.66 -3.61
CA ALA A 50 -15.62 11.12 -2.99
C ALA A 50 -16.10 12.47 -3.56
N SER A 51 -17.37 12.57 -3.94
CA SER A 51 -17.92 13.74 -4.66
C SER A 51 -17.74 15.05 -3.89
N GLU A 52 -17.79 14.98 -2.56
CA GLU A 52 -17.62 16.12 -1.65
C GLU A 52 -16.16 16.61 -1.53
N ILE A 53 -15.17 15.80 -1.90
CA ILE A 53 -13.75 16.18 -1.80
C ILE A 53 -13.30 16.95 -3.04
N THR A 54 -12.70 18.11 -2.79
CA THR A 54 -12.16 19.00 -3.84
C THR A 54 -10.64 19.21 -3.70
N VAL A 55 -10.05 19.97 -4.62
CA VAL A 55 -8.63 20.39 -4.55
C VAL A 55 -8.30 21.14 -3.25
N ARG A 56 -9.27 21.86 -2.68
CA ARG A 56 -9.09 22.64 -1.45
C ARG A 56 -8.91 21.74 -0.22
N ASP A 57 -9.40 20.50 -0.28
CA ASP A 57 -9.35 19.55 0.84
C ASP A 57 -8.12 18.65 0.82
N ALA A 58 -7.28 18.74 -0.22
CA ALA A 58 -6.07 17.94 -0.34
C ALA A 58 -5.11 18.10 0.86
N GLY A 59 -5.05 19.29 1.47
CA GLY A 59 -4.28 19.52 2.70
C GLY A 59 -4.83 18.72 3.88
N LYS A 60 -6.15 18.82 4.14
CA LYS A 60 -6.83 18.11 5.22
C LYS A 60 -6.71 16.59 5.10
N LEU A 61 -6.77 16.06 3.87
CA LEU A 61 -6.60 14.62 3.64
C LEU A 61 -5.16 14.16 3.95
N ARG A 62 -4.15 14.96 3.61
CA ARG A 62 -2.75 14.65 3.98
C ARG A 62 -2.56 14.67 5.49
N GLU A 63 -3.12 15.66 6.18
CA GLU A 63 -3.08 15.74 7.65
C GLU A 63 -3.75 14.54 8.30
N ALA A 64 -4.91 14.11 7.80
CA ALA A 64 -5.58 12.90 8.28
C ALA A 64 -4.69 11.65 8.12
N PHE A 65 -3.98 11.50 7.00
CA PHE A 65 -3.07 10.37 6.81
C PHE A 65 -1.79 10.46 7.65
N TYR A 66 -1.35 11.67 7.99
CA TYR A 66 -0.15 11.92 8.81
C TYR A 66 -0.41 11.68 10.30
N GLY A 67 -1.57 12.08 10.81
CA GLY A 67 -1.89 12.08 12.24
C GLY A 67 -2.05 10.71 12.91
N HIS A 68 -1.88 9.59 12.20
CA HIS A 68 -2.20 8.25 12.71
C HIS A 68 -1.05 7.24 12.57
N GLY A 69 -0.32 7.05 13.68
CA GLY A 69 0.75 6.06 13.80
C GLY A 69 0.29 4.60 13.99
N SER A 70 -0.99 4.36 14.27
CA SER A 70 -1.53 3.01 14.56
C SER A 70 -2.07 2.28 13.33
N LEU A 71 -2.10 2.93 12.15
CA LEU A 71 -2.64 2.34 10.93
C LEU A 71 -1.58 1.45 10.26
N ASP A 72 -1.82 0.15 10.28
CA ASP A 72 -0.98 -0.84 9.62
C ASP A 72 -1.50 -1.21 8.22
N TYR A 73 -0.75 -2.09 7.53
CA TYR A 73 -1.12 -2.56 6.20
C TYR A 73 -2.50 -3.25 6.15
N THR A 74 -2.98 -3.83 7.24
CA THR A 74 -4.31 -4.47 7.31
C THR A 74 -5.41 -3.43 7.31
N SER A 75 -5.23 -2.31 8.04
CA SER A 75 -6.16 -1.18 8.01
C SER A 75 -6.36 -0.66 6.59
N PHE A 76 -5.28 -0.47 5.83
CA PHE A 76 -5.38 -0.01 4.44
C PHE A 76 -6.03 -1.03 3.51
N ILE A 77 -5.74 -2.33 3.67
CA ILE A 77 -6.42 -3.38 2.90
C ILE A 77 -7.93 -3.39 3.17
N GLY A 78 -8.33 -3.20 4.43
CA GLY A 78 -9.73 -3.05 4.82
C GLY A 78 -10.37 -1.80 4.23
N ALA A 79 -9.66 -0.67 4.25
CA ALA A 79 -10.13 0.59 3.69
C ALA A 79 -10.35 0.50 2.17
N ILE A 80 -9.40 -0.08 1.43
CA ILE A 80 -9.53 -0.30 -0.02
C ILE A 80 -10.80 -1.08 -0.34
N HIS A 81 -11.05 -2.19 0.39
CA HIS A 81 -12.25 -2.99 0.21
C HIS A 81 -13.52 -2.20 0.55
N HIS A 82 -13.52 -1.48 1.67
CA HIS A 82 -14.68 -0.69 2.10
C HIS A 82 -15.04 0.41 1.10
N LEU A 83 -14.04 1.15 0.61
CA LEU A 83 -14.23 2.30 -0.27
C LEU A 83 -14.57 1.90 -1.70
N SER A 84 -13.93 0.85 -2.23
CA SER A 84 -14.12 0.44 -3.64
C SER A 84 -15.19 -0.65 -3.83
N GLY A 85 -15.58 -1.35 -2.77
CA GLY A 85 -16.39 -2.58 -2.87
C GLY A 85 -15.63 -3.79 -3.44
N VAL A 86 -14.36 -3.64 -3.84
CA VAL A 86 -13.53 -4.72 -4.39
C VAL A 86 -12.43 -5.07 -3.39
N SER A 87 -12.34 -6.35 -3.01
CA SER A 87 -11.31 -6.78 -2.07
C SER A 87 -9.92 -6.80 -2.72
N VAL A 88 -8.87 -6.51 -1.95
CA VAL A 88 -7.48 -6.70 -2.39
C VAL A 88 -7.21 -8.16 -2.81
N GLY A 89 -7.92 -9.12 -2.22
CA GLY A 89 -7.84 -10.51 -2.63
C GLY A 89 -8.36 -10.76 -4.04
N ASN A 90 -9.41 -10.05 -4.46
CA ASN A 90 -9.90 -10.13 -5.83
C ASN A 90 -8.91 -9.50 -6.81
N MET A 91 -8.28 -8.38 -6.43
CA MET A 91 -7.28 -7.69 -7.27
C MET A 91 -6.00 -8.52 -7.46
N ILE A 92 -5.54 -9.22 -6.41
CA ILE A 92 -4.34 -10.07 -6.47
C ILE A 92 -4.65 -11.46 -7.06
N GLY A 93 -5.89 -11.94 -6.93
CA GLY A 93 -6.33 -13.24 -7.43
C GLY A 93 -5.82 -14.42 -6.61
N GLU A 94 -5.56 -15.55 -7.27
CA GLU A 94 -5.24 -16.84 -6.64
C GLU A 94 -4.03 -16.79 -5.70
N ARG A 95 -3.06 -15.92 -6.01
CA ARG A 95 -1.84 -15.72 -5.22
C ARG A 95 -2.09 -14.95 -3.91
N TYR A 96 -3.27 -14.37 -3.70
CA TYR A 96 -3.57 -13.58 -2.51
C TYR A 96 -3.36 -14.36 -1.22
N ARG A 97 -3.94 -15.56 -1.11
CA ARG A 97 -3.87 -16.36 0.12
C ARG A 97 -2.44 -16.73 0.51
N PRO A 98 -1.61 -17.33 -0.36
CA PRO A 98 -0.23 -17.63 -0.01
C PRO A 98 0.58 -16.36 0.27
N LEU A 99 0.48 -15.32 -0.57
CA LEU A 99 1.23 -14.08 -0.34
C LEU A 99 0.78 -13.35 0.93
N ARG A 100 -0.50 -13.40 1.31
CA ARG A 100 -0.98 -12.77 2.54
C ARG A 100 -0.30 -13.34 3.78
N LYS A 101 -0.07 -14.66 3.82
CA LYS A 101 0.68 -15.31 4.91
C LYS A 101 2.12 -14.82 4.95
N GLU A 102 2.75 -14.70 3.78
CA GLU A 102 4.12 -14.19 3.62
C GLU A 102 4.22 -12.74 4.11
N ILE A 103 3.33 -11.84 3.66
CA ILE A 103 3.29 -10.44 4.09
C ILE A 103 3.07 -10.31 5.60
N GLN A 104 2.23 -11.15 6.21
CA GLN A 104 2.07 -11.18 7.67
C GLN A 104 3.36 -11.62 8.40
N GLY A 105 4.14 -12.51 7.79
CA GLY A 105 5.49 -12.84 8.24
C GLY A 105 6.42 -11.63 8.16
N CYS A 106 6.45 -10.95 7.00
CA CYS A 106 7.24 -9.74 6.77
C CYS A 106 6.92 -8.63 7.77
N TYR A 107 5.64 -8.41 8.08
CA TYR A 107 5.24 -7.40 9.06
C TYR A 107 5.88 -7.62 10.44
N ARG A 108 5.85 -8.87 10.94
CA ARG A 108 6.47 -9.24 12.22
C ARG A 108 7.98 -9.03 12.20
N ILE A 109 8.63 -9.39 11.10
CA ILE A 109 10.08 -9.18 10.91
C ILE A 109 10.41 -7.69 10.88
N ARG A 110 9.67 -6.88 10.11
CA ARG A 110 9.82 -5.43 10.05
C ARG A 110 9.72 -4.78 11.42
N GLN A 111 8.76 -5.19 12.24
CA GLN A 111 8.63 -4.65 13.60
C GLN A 111 9.89 -4.91 14.42
N LYS A 112 10.60 -6.02 14.21
CA LYS A 112 11.84 -6.28 14.94
C LYS A 112 13.05 -5.55 14.34
N ILE A 113 13.21 -5.62 13.01
CA ILE A 113 14.32 -4.96 12.30
C ILE A 113 14.32 -3.45 12.52
N PHE A 114 13.17 -2.79 12.40
CA PHE A 114 13.10 -1.32 12.52
C PHE A 114 13.36 -0.81 13.94
N HIS A 115 13.23 -1.68 14.96
CA HIS A 115 13.50 -1.35 16.35
C HIS A 115 14.86 -1.92 16.83
N GLY A 116 15.69 -2.45 15.93
CA GLY A 116 16.98 -3.06 16.29
C GLY A 116 16.86 -4.28 17.20
N GLN A 117 15.67 -4.89 17.28
CA GLN A 117 15.40 -6.01 18.17
C GLN A 117 15.88 -7.32 17.55
N GLN A 118 16.36 -8.23 18.40
CA GLN A 118 16.65 -9.59 17.98
C GLN A 118 15.37 -10.22 17.43
N THR A 119 15.47 -10.75 16.22
CA THR A 119 14.31 -11.32 15.53
C THR A 119 13.89 -12.66 16.14
N GLY A 120 14.76 -13.30 16.94
CA GLY A 120 14.61 -14.68 17.43
C GLY A 120 14.60 -15.71 16.29
N GLN A 121 14.87 -15.25 15.07
CA GLN A 121 14.93 -16.01 13.84
C GLN A 121 16.31 -15.75 13.28
N SER A 122 17.05 -16.79 12.92
CA SER A 122 18.24 -16.65 12.10
C SER A 122 17.81 -16.20 10.71
N LEU A 123 17.50 -14.90 10.57
CA LEU A 123 17.18 -14.29 9.28
C LEU A 123 18.49 -14.12 8.53
N ASP A 124 18.88 -15.18 7.85
CA ASP A 124 19.95 -15.10 6.89
C ASP A 124 19.52 -14.28 5.66
N ARG A 125 20.51 -14.05 4.79
CA ARG A 125 20.34 -13.29 3.56
C ARG A 125 19.30 -13.91 2.64
N GLU A 126 19.26 -15.23 2.50
CA GLU A 126 18.37 -15.93 1.58
C GLU A 126 16.90 -15.83 2.01
N ALA A 127 16.66 -15.92 3.32
CA ALA A 127 15.35 -15.69 3.91
C ALA A 127 14.85 -14.27 3.57
N LEU A 128 15.69 -13.24 3.76
CA LEU A 128 15.32 -11.86 3.44
C LEU A 128 15.07 -11.65 1.94
N LEU A 129 15.89 -12.24 1.07
CA LEU A 129 15.68 -12.19 -0.39
C LEU A 129 14.34 -12.82 -0.80
N THR A 130 13.98 -13.95 -0.19
CA THR A 130 12.68 -14.60 -0.42
C THR A 130 11.52 -13.71 0.01
N ARG A 131 11.64 -13.03 1.16
CA ARG A 131 10.62 -12.07 1.62
C ARG A 131 10.50 -10.85 0.71
N ILE A 132 11.63 -10.34 0.20
CA ILE A 132 11.63 -9.24 -0.78
C ILE A 132 10.91 -9.66 -2.05
N ALA A 133 11.18 -10.88 -2.55
CA ALA A 133 10.49 -11.41 -3.73
C ALA A 133 8.98 -11.50 -3.51
N ALA A 134 8.52 -11.98 -2.34
CA ALA A 134 7.11 -12.03 -2.00
C ALA A 134 6.46 -10.63 -1.93
N ILE A 135 7.14 -9.64 -1.34
CA ILE A 135 6.68 -8.24 -1.31
C ILE A 135 6.60 -7.66 -2.73
N ARG A 136 7.61 -7.91 -3.56
CA ARG A 136 7.66 -7.46 -4.96
C ARG A 136 6.50 -8.09 -5.75
N GLU A 137 6.26 -9.38 -5.60
CA GLU A 137 5.16 -10.09 -6.26
C GLU A 137 3.79 -9.52 -5.84
N TRP A 138 3.59 -9.30 -4.53
CA TRP A 138 2.37 -8.67 -4.01
C TRP A 138 2.13 -7.31 -4.67
N CYS A 139 3.14 -6.43 -4.63
CA CYS A 139 3.02 -5.08 -5.17
C CYS A 139 2.75 -5.07 -6.68
N ARG A 140 3.36 -5.99 -7.44
CA ARG A 140 3.14 -6.14 -8.88
C ARG A 140 1.71 -6.57 -9.19
N LEU A 141 1.23 -7.62 -8.53
CA LEU A 141 -0.11 -8.15 -8.74
C LEU A 141 -1.17 -7.13 -8.34
N LEU A 142 -0.99 -6.49 -7.17
CA LEU A 142 -1.88 -5.43 -6.73
C LEU A 142 -1.85 -4.23 -7.67
N SER A 143 -0.69 -3.85 -8.21
CA SER A 143 -0.56 -2.76 -9.16
C SER A 143 -1.38 -3.01 -10.42
N SER A 144 -1.26 -4.21 -11.00
CA SER A 144 -2.07 -4.62 -12.16
C SER A 144 -3.56 -4.65 -11.83
N GLY A 145 -3.96 -5.39 -10.78
CA GLY A 145 -5.37 -5.54 -10.45
C GLY A 145 -6.03 -4.23 -10.00
N ALA A 146 -5.31 -3.35 -9.31
CA ALA A 146 -5.83 -2.04 -8.93
C ALA A 146 -5.95 -1.11 -10.14
N ALA A 147 -5.03 -1.16 -11.10
CA ALA A 147 -5.17 -0.42 -12.35
C ALA A 147 -6.44 -0.86 -13.10
N ASP A 148 -6.68 -2.17 -13.21
CA ASP A 148 -7.84 -2.72 -13.91
C ASP A 148 -9.17 -2.39 -13.20
N HIS A 149 -9.23 -2.63 -11.88
CA HIS A 149 -10.47 -2.44 -11.12
C HIS A 149 -10.75 -0.98 -10.77
N LEU A 150 -9.72 -0.23 -10.37
CA LEU A 150 -9.86 1.10 -9.78
C LEU A 150 -9.43 2.23 -10.71
N GLY A 151 -8.69 1.95 -11.79
CA GLY A 151 -8.11 2.97 -12.67
C GLY A 151 -6.82 3.59 -12.13
N TYR A 152 -6.22 3.01 -11.08
CA TYR A 152 -4.97 3.49 -10.51
C TYR A 152 -4.16 2.36 -9.83
N ASP A 153 -2.87 2.32 -10.10
CA ASP A 153 -1.95 1.22 -9.76
C ASP A 153 -1.27 1.34 -8.37
N GLY A 154 -1.44 2.49 -7.72
CA GLY A 154 -0.78 2.79 -6.45
C GLY A 154 0.67 3.24 -6.55
N PHE A 155 1.27 3.36 -7.75
CA PHE A 155 2.66 3.78 -7.95
C PHE A 155 2.78 4.99 -8.88
N SER A 156 2.09 4.95 -10.01
CA SER A 156 2.14 5.94 -11.08
C SER A 156 1.80 7.35 -10.59
N GLY A 157 2.32 8.33 -11.31
CA GLY A 157 2.09 9.75 -11.04
C GLY A 157 2.77 10.31 -9.77
N ASN A 158 2.86 11.63 -9.73
CA ASN A 158 3.51 12.36 -8.62
C ASN A 158 2.63 12.45 -7.37
N THR A 159 1.32 12.24 -7.51
CA THR A 159 0.33 12.31 -6.42
C THR A 159 -0.74 11.24 -6.63
N SER A 160 -1.33 10.76 -5.54
CA SER A 160 -2.55 9.94 -5.57
C SER A 160 -3.84 10.77 -5.46
N LEU A 161 -3.73 12.09 -5.30
CA LEU A 161 -4.87 12.99 -5.10
C LEU A 161 -5.28 13.61 -6.44
N PHE A 162 -5.98 12.82 -7.25
CA PHE A 162 -6.56 13.25 -8.53
C PHE A 162 -7.90 12.55 -8.74
N LYS A 163 -8.79 13.17 -9.51
CA LYS A 163 -10.09 12.60 -9.88
C LYS A 163 -9.95 11.81 -11.18
N ILE A 164 -10.79 10.79 -11.35
CA ILE A 164 -10.96 10.11 -12.63
C ILE A 164 -12.43 10.09 -13.05
N ASP A 165 -12.67 9.89 -14.35
CA ASP A 165 -14.02 9.72 -14.89
C ASP A 165 -14.47 8.25 -14.79
N ARG A 166 -14.72 7.80 -13.55
CA ARG A 166 -15.26 6.47 -13.23
C ARG A 166 -16.42 6.60 -12.23
N PRO A 167 -17.65 6.83 -12.72
CA PRO A 167 -18.83 7.04 -11.88
C PRO A 167 -19.13 5.87 -10.93
N ASP A 168 -18.77 4.65 -11.32
CA ASP A 168 -18.90 3.45 -10.49
C ASP A 168 -18.06 3.52 -9.21
N ILE A 169 -16.81 3.99 -9.32
CA ILE A 169 -15.90 4.16 -8.18
C ILE A 169 -16.38 5.31 -7.29
N VAL A 170 -16.76 6.44 -7.87
CA VAL A 170 -17.28 7.60 -7.12
C VAL A 170 -18.52 7.19 -6.31
N THR A 171 -19.46 6.49 -6.94
CA THR A 171 -20.68 5.99 -6.27
C THR A 171 -20.37 5.04 -5.12
N ALA A 172 -19.42 4.11 -5.32
CA ALA A 172 -18.99 3.18 -4.28
C ALA A 172 -18.40 3.92 -3.07
N VAL A 173 -17.53 4.90 -3.33
CA VAL A 173 -16.87 5.71 -2.30
C VAL A 173 -17.88 6.57 -1.54
N ASP A 174 -18.76 7.28 -2.24
CA ASP A 174 -19.77 8.13 -1.60
C ASP A 174 -20.69 7.30 -0.69
N LYS A 175 -21.13 6.13 -1.17
CA LYS A 175 -21.90 5.17 -0.36
C LYS A 175 -21.13 4.71 0.87
N ALA A 176 -19.84 4.44 0.75
CA ALA A 176 -18.98 3.99 1.83
C ALA A 176 -18.77 5.07 2.92
N LEU A 177 -18.88 6.35 2.55
CA LEU A 177 -18.62 7.49 3.43
C LEU A 177 -19.89 8.16 3.98
N LEU A 178 -21.06 7.89 3.38
CA LEU A 178 -22.35 8.54 3.66
C LEU A 178 -22.68 8.73 5.15
N ARG A 179 -22.36 7.75 6.00
CA ARG A 179 -22.72 7.78 7.43
C ARG A 179 -21.85 8.69 8.28
N ARG A 180 -20.56 8.76 7.97
CA ARG A 180 -19.54 9.35 8.87
C ARG A 180 -18.91 10.60 8.26
N GLY A 181 -19.04 10.80 6.96
CA GLY A 181 -18.31 11.79 6.19
C GLY A 181 -16.86 11.39 5.97
N TRP A 182 -16.26 11.88 4.89
CA TRP A 182 -14.90 11.48 4.50
C TRP A 182 -13.82 11.80 5.55
N LEU A 183 -13.92 12.95 6.23
CA LEU A 183 -12.87 13.43 7.12
C LEU A 183 -12.78 12.57 8.39
N GLU A 184 -13.92 12.24 9.00
CA GLU A 184 -13.96 11.40 10.19
C GLU A 184 -13.62 9.93 9.87
N TYR A 185 -14.00 9.45 8.68
CA TYR A 185 -13.56 8.14 8.21
C TYR A 185 -12.03 8.10 8.00
N ALA A 186 -11.46 9.13 7.36
CA ALA A 186 -10.02 9.20 7.07
C ALA A 186 -9.14 9.18 8.32
N LYS A 187 -9.70 9.54 9.48
CA LYS A 187 -8.99 9.50 10.77
C LYS A 187 -8.85 8.09 11.37
N THR A 188 -9.70 7.15 10.97
CA THR A 188 -9.76 5.84 11.64
C THR A 188 -9.69 4.65 10.69
N PHE A 189 -10.13 4.82 9.44
CA PHE A 189 -10.45 3.74 8.51
C PHE A 189 -11.34 2.64 9.10
N GLN A 190 -12.07 2.98 10.16
CA GLN A 190 -13.05 2.12 10.79
C GLN A 190 -14.44 2.42 10.21
N ARG A 191 -15.20 1.34 10.01
CA ARG A 191 -16.58 1.40 9.52
C ARG A 191 -17.50 2.11 10.49
#